data_AF-A0A433SAE7-F1
#
_entry.id   AF-A0A433SAE7-F1
#
_cell.length_a   1.000
_cell.length_b   1.000
_cell.length_c   1.000
_cell.angle_alpha   90.00
_cell.angle_beta   90.00
_cell.angle_gamma   90.00
#
_symmetry.space_group_name_H-M   'P 1'
#
loop_
_entity.id
_entity.type
_entity.pdbx_description
1 polymer ?
#
loop_
_entity_poly.entity_id
_entity_poly.type
_entity_poly.pdbx_seq_one_letter_code
_entity_poly.pdbx_strand_id
1 'polypeptide(L)'
;MTNMCVTRFAALAMVMFSGHALAEQTVVCPERVMLESATLSQDSIPAGFEQMARQYPLWLRGVSIYDGHPQDNADLKPDDEMAQHPSWTLEGSYPEGKWLACNYGAGATKLIMRLDDASASCTAVSEKGPVQGQINITVTCR
;
A
#
# COMPACT_ATOMS: atom_id res chain seq x y z
N MET A 1 -10.24 -15.96 72.97
CA MET A 1 -10.49 -17.27 72.32
C MET A 1 -11.65 -17.09 71.34
N THR A 2 -11.40 -17.31 70.03
CA THR A 2 -12.33 -17.70 68.92
C THR A 2 -13.59 -16.83 68.67
N ASN A 3 -14.05 -16.46 67.46
CA ASN A 3 -13.74 -16.65 66.03
C ASN A 3 -14.52 -15.53 65.30
N MET A 4 -13.95 -14.69 64.43
CA MET A 4 -13.73 -14.90 62.98
C MET A 4 -14.98 -15.38 62.21
N CYS A 5 -15.64 -14.46 61.49
CA CYS A 5 -16.49 -14.79 60.34
C CYS A 5 -16.32 -13.67 59.30
N VAL A 6 -15.25 -13.78 58.51
CA VAL A 6 -14.98 -12.93 57.35
C VAL A 6 -15.64 -13.58 56.15
N THR A 7 -16.76 -13.02 55.71
CA THR A 7 -17.49 -13.45 54.52
C THR A 7 -16.64 -13.14 53.28
N ARG A 8 -16.07 -14.18 52.66
CA ARG A 8 -15.27 -14.06 51.44
C ARG A 8 -16.16 -13.75 50.24
N PHE A 9 -16.10 -12.51 49.73
CA PHE A 9 -16.54 -12.20 48.38
C PHE A 9 -15.46 -12.67 47.40
N ALA A 10 -15.65 -13.84 46.79
CA ALA A 10 -14.86 -14.28 45.66
C ALA A 10 -15.39 -13.59 44.38
N ALA A 11 -14.81 -12.44 44.03
CA ALA A 11 -15.04 -11.81 42.74
C ALA A 11 -14.22 -12.55 41.68
N LEU A 12 -14.89 -13.31 40.82
CA LEU A 12 -14.30 -14.00 39.68
C LEU A 12 -14.07 -12.97 38.56
N ALA A 13 -12.86 -12.42 38.47
CA ALA A 13 -12.47 -11.50 37.40
C ALA A 13 -12.27 -12.31 36.09
N MET A 14 -13.28 -12.30 35.23
CA MET A 14 -13.23 -12.90 33.89
C MET A 14 -12.49 -11.93 32.96
N VAL A 15 -11.18 -12.12 32.79
CA VAL A 15 -10.34 -11.33 31.87
C VAL A 15 -10.71 -11.71 30.44
N MET A 16 -11.51 -10.88 29.78
CA MET A 16 -11.75 -11.00 28.34
C MET A 16 -10.50 -10.50 27.59
N PHE A 17 -9.64 -11.43 27.16
CA PHE A 17 -8.62 -11.13 26.16
C PHE A 17 -9.31 -10.92 24.81
N SER A 18 -9.56 -9.67 24.45
CA SER A 18 -9.88 -9.29 23.07
C SER A 18 -8.62 -9.49 22.23
N GLY A 19 -8.45 -10.70 21.68
CA GLY A 19 -7.47 -10.96 20.64
C GLY A 19 -7.81 -10.07 19.44
N HIS A 20 -7.04 -9.01 19.25
CA HIS A 20 -7.10 -8.23 18.02
C HIS A 20 -6.50 -9.15 16.94
N ALA A 21 -7.35 -9.83 16.19
CA ALA A 21 -6.91 -10.45 14.95
C ALA A 21 -6.34 -9.31 14.10
N LEU A 22 -5.04 -9.39 13.76
CA LEU A 22 -4.45 -8.52 12.76
C LEU A 22 -5.24 -8.74 11.48
N ALA A 23 -6.04 -7.73 11.11
CA ALA A 23 -6.85 -7.79 9.92
C ALA A 23 -5.92 -7.76 8.71
N GLU A 24 -6.00 -8.79 7.88
CA GLU A 24 -5.25 -8.84 6.63
C GLU A 24 -5.87 -7.86 5.63
N GLN A 25 -5.08 -6.90 5.16
CA GLN A 25 -5.48 -5.94 4.14
C GLN A 25 -5.03 -6.46 2.78
N THR A 26 -5.99 -6.72 1.88
CA THR A 26 -5.69 -7.09 0.49
C THR A 26 -6.01 -5.93 -0.45
N VAL A 27 -5.04 -5.55 -1.27
CA VAL A 27 -5.13 -4.47 -2.25
C VAL A 27 -4.89 -5.06 -3.64
N VAL A 28 -5.80 -4.79 -4.57
CA VAL A 28 -5.65 -5.18 -5.98
C VAL A 28 -5.39 -3.93 -6.80
N CYS A 29 -4.22 -3.83 -7.42
CA CYS A 29 -3.92 -2.74 -8.34
C CYS A 29 -4.70 -2.96 -9.65
N PRO A 30 -5.50 -1.97 -10.12
CA PRO A 30 -6.08 -2.04 -11.45
C PRO A 30 -5.01 -2.30 -12.52
N GLU A 31 -5.28 -3.18 -13.48
CA GLU A 31 -4.34 -3.51 -14.56
C GLU A 31 -3.95 -2.28 -15.40
N ARG A 32 -4.90 -1.36 -15.57
CA ARG A 32 -4.70 -0.09 -16.27
C ARG A 32 -5.55 1.01 -15.66
N VAL A 33 -5.09 2.23 -15.86
CA VAL A 33 -5.86 3.46 -15.62
C VAL A 33 -5.98 4.24 -16.91
N MET A 34 -7.08 4.97 -17.09
CA MET A 34 -7.27 5.84 -18.25
C MET A 34 -6.83 7.24 -17.89
N LEU A 35 -5.90 7.80 -18.67
CA LEU A 35 -5.57 9.21 -18.55
C LEU A 35 -6.50 10.02 -19.45
N GLU A 36 -7.36 10.84 -18.85
CA GLU A 36 -8.36 11.63 -19.60
C GLU A 36 -7.74 12.82 -20.33
N SER A 37 -6.74 13.46 -19.72
CA SER A 37 -5.93 14.50 -20.37
C SER A 37 -4.51 14.48 -19.84
N ALA A 38 -3.54 14.57 -20.75
CA ALA A 38 -2.17 14.93 -20.44
C ALA A 38 -1.98 16.34 -20.99
N THR A 39 -1.85 17.35 -20.14
CA THR A 39 -1.59 18.73 -20.59
C THR A 39 -0.12 19.04 -20.33
N LEU A 40 0.58 19.52 -21.36
CA LEU A 40 1.95 20.00 -21.21
C LEU A 40 1.91 21.39 -20.55
N SER A 41 2.90 21.68 -19.70
CA SER A 41 3.08 23.05 -19.21
C SER A 41 3.31 23.99 -20.39
N GLN A 42 2.69 25.17 -20.37
CA GLN A 42 2.77 26.13 -21.47
C GLN A 42 4.21 26.55 -21.77
N ASP A 43 5.03 26.71 -20.72
CA ASP A 43 6.46 27.05 -20.84
C ASP A 43 7.29 25.94 -21.50
N SER A 44 6.73 24.72 -21.60
CA SER A 44 7.36 23.58 -22.26
C SER A 44 6.95 23.42 -23.73
N ILE A 45 6.05 24.26 -24.25
CA ILE A 45 5.61 24.22 -25.66
C ILE A 45 6.35 25.33 -26.44
N PRO A 46 7.29 24.98 -27.34
CA PRO A 46 8.00 25.98 -28.14
C PRO A 46 7.04 26.76 -29.05
N ALA A 47 7.43 27.99 -29.39
CA ALA A 47 6.65 28.83 -30.30
C ALA A 47 6.39 28.11 -31.64
N GLY A 48 5.13 28.14 -32.09
CA GLY A 48 4.69 27.50 -33.33
C GLY A 48 4.31 26.02 -33.19
N PHE A 49 4.45 25.41 -32.01
CA PHE A 49 3.93 24.07 -31.72
C PHE A 49 2.56 24.15 -31.05
N GLU A 50 1.69 23.19 -31.37
CA GLU A 50 0.41 22.98 -30.69
C GLU A 50 0.41 21.59 -30.06
N GLN A 51 -0.12 21.48 -28.85
CA GLN A 51 -0.29 20.20 -28.20
C GLN A 51 -1.57 19.51 -28.69
N MET A 52 -1.43 18.26 -29.14
CA MET A 52 -2.58 17.35 -29.32
C MET A 52 -2.49 16.20 -28.32
N ALA A 53 -3.20 16.33 -27.20
CA ALA A 53 -3.34 15.25 -26.22
C ALA A 53 -4.42 14.26 -26.66
N ARG A 54 -4.16 12.96 -26.53
CA ARG A 54 -5.18 11.91 -26.67
C ARG A 54 -5.39 11.24 -25.32
N GLN A 55 -6.54 10.60 -25.14
CA GLN A 55 -6.71 9.64 -24.06
C GLN A 55 -5.90 8.39 -24.39
N TYR A 56 -5.20 7.84 -23.39
CA TYR A 56 -4.47 6.60 -23.55
C TYR A 56 -4.44 5.81 -22.24
N PRO A 57 -4.45 4.47 -22.33
CA PRO A 57 -4.31 3.62 -21.15
C PRO A 57 -2.87 3.69 -20.63
N LEU A 58 -2.74 3.89 -19.32
CA LEU A 58 -1.49 3.66 -18.60
C LEU A 58 -1.55 2.29 -17.96
N TRP A 59 -0.68 1.39 -18.41
CA TRP A 59 -0.57 0.04 -17.87
C TRP A 59 0.17 0.03 -16.54
N LEU A 60 -0.26 -0.85 -15.64
CA LEU A 60 0.42 -1.14 -14.39
C LEU A 60 1.84 -1.64 -14.67
N ARG A 61 2.81 -1.15 -13.91
CA ARG A 61 4.23 -1.47 -14.05
C ARG A 61 4.86 -2.03 -12.79
N GLY A 62 4.26 -1.80 -11.63
CA GLY A 62 4.80 -2.23 -10.36
C GLY A 62 4.03 -1.67 -9.18
N VAL A 63 4.53 -1.95 -7.99
CA VAL A 63 4.03 -1.43 -6.73
C VAL A 63 5.22 -0.99 -5.86
N SER A 64 5.00 0.04 -5.05
CA SER A 64 5.96 0.55 -4.07
C SER A 64 5.26 0.76 -2.73
N ILE A 65 6.01 0.69 -1.63
CA ILE A 65 5.55 1.07 -0.30
C ILE A 65 6.39 2.25 0.17
N TYR A 66 5.77 3.22 0.85
CA TYR A 66 6.40 4.45 1.30
C TYR A 66 6.24 4.63 2.82
N ASP A 67 7.25 5.27 3.42
CA ASP A 67 7.14 5.91 4.74
C ASP A 67 6.57 7.33 4.53
N GLY A 68 5.33 7.56 4.95
CA GLY A 68 4.61 8.80 4.65
C GLY A 68 4.06 8.87 3.23
N HIS A 69 3.57 10.05 2.85
CA HIS A 69 2.85 10.23 1.59
C HIS A 69 3.81 10.05 0.40
N PRO A 70 3.43 9.37 -0.70
CA PRO A 70 4.34 9.11 -1.83
C PRO A 70 4.91 10.36 -2.52
N GLN A 71 4.39 11.56 -2.25
CA GLN A 71 4.97 12.83 -2.71
C GLN A 71 6.26 13.21 -1.97
N ASP A 72 6.48 12.67 -0.76
CA ASP A 72 7.67 12.92 0.04
C ASP A 72 8.86 12.05 -0.41
N ASN A 73 8.62 11.11 -1.34
CA ASN A 73 9.61 10.25 -2.00
C ASN A 73 10.44 9.34 -1.06
N ALA A 74 9.90 8.97 0.10
CA ALA A 74 10.51 8.00 1.00
C ALA A 74 10.10 6.55 0.67
N ASP A 75 10.51 6.06 -0.52
CA ASP A 75 10.25 4.69 -0.98
C ASP A 75 10.99 3.67 -0.10
N LEU A 76 10.26 2.65 0.36
CA LEU A 76 10.80 1.56 1.16
C LEU A 76 11.27 0.44 0.24
N LYS A 77 12.55 0.12 0.34
CA LYS A 77 13.16 -1.00 -0.37
C LYS A 77 12.51 -2.32 0.11
N PRO A 78 12.15 -3.24 -0.81
CA PRO A 78 11.73 -4.58 -0.41
C PRO A 78 12.89 -5.34 0.25
N ASP A 79 12.55 -6.35 1.05
CA ASP A 79 13.51 -7.17 1.79
C ASP A 79 14.51 -7.86 0.83
N ASP A 80 14.02 -8.28 -0.35
CA ASP A 80 14.82 -8.78 -1.46
C ASP A 80 14.33 -8.17 -2.79
N GLU A 81 15.19 -7.36 -3.42
CA GLU A 81 14.92 -6.71 -4.71
C GLU A 81 14.90 -7.69 -5.90
N MET A 82 15.52 -8.86 -5.76
CA MET A 82 15.58 -9.87 -6.80
C MET A 82 14.44 -10.90 -6.69
N ALA A 83 13.64 -10.81 -5.63
CA ALA A 83 12.52 -11.72 -5.42
C ALA A 83 11.47 -11.56 -6.52
N GLN A 84 10.93 -12.69 -6.97
CA GLN A 84 9.79 -12.71 -7.89
C GLN A 84 8.54 -12.05 -7.27
N HIS A 85 8.42 -12.13 -5.95
CA HIS A 85 7.34 -11.56 -5.16
C HIS A 85 7.97 -10.70 -4.07
N PRO A 86 8.11 -9.37 -4.30
CA PRO A 86 8.74 -8.51 -3.31
C PRO A 86 7.92 -8.48 -2.02
N SER A 87 8.63 -8.54 -0.90
CA SER A 87 8.07 -8.40 0.45
C SER A 87 8.69 -7.19 1.14
N TRP A 88 7.96 -6.65 2.11
CA TRP A 88 8.45 -5.58 2.97
C TRP A 88 8.18 -5.96 4.42
N THR A 89 9.22 -5.91 5.23
CA THR A 89 9.12 -5.92 6.69
C THR A 89 9.00 -4.48 7.18
N LEU A 90 7.92 -4.16 7.90
CA LEU A 90 7.50 -2.80 8.27
C LEU A 90 7.59 -2.59 9.79
N GLU A 91 8.74 -2.91 10.37
CA GLU A 91 8.99 -2.87 11.83
C GLU A 91 9.50 -1.51 12.34
N GLY A 92 9.55 -0.48 11.47
CA GLY A 92 9.94 0.88 11.82
C GLY A 92 8.85 1.72 12.48
N SER A 93 9.23 2.93 12.93
CA SER A 93 8.26 3.97 13.29
C SER A 93 7.88 4.75 12.04
N TYR A 94 6.60 4.74 11.70
CA TYR A 94 6.04 5.44 10.53
C TYR A 94 5.02 6.48 10.99
N PRO A 95 5.45 7.62 11.57
CA PRO A 95 4.56 8.61 12.17
C PRO A 95 3.57 9.21 11.16
N GLU A 96 3.98 9.34 9.89
CA GLU A 96 3.13 9.80 8.78
C GLU A 96 2.33 8.67 8.12
N GLY A 97 2.37 7.47 8.71
CA GLY A 97 1.75 6.25 8.22
C GLY A 97 2.54 5.59 7.09
N LYS A 98 2.07 4.40 6.70
CA LYS A 98 2.62 3.64 5.58
C LYS A 98 1.70 3.77 4.38
N TRP A 99 2.26 3.92 3.19
CA TRP A 99 1.48 4.11 1.97
C TRP A 99 1.87 3.12 0.90
N LEU A 100 0.89 2.66 0.15
CA LEU A 100 1.08 1.83 -1.04
C LEU A 100 0.83 2.67 -2.29
N ALA A 101 1.66 2.47 -3.32
CA ALA A 101 1.45 3.07 -4.63
C ALA A 101 1.47 2.01 -5.74
N CYS A 102 0.37 1.91 -6.49
CA CYS A 102 0.34 1.21 -7.77
C CYS A 102 0.92 2.13 -8.86
N ASN A 103 2.02 1.73 -9.49
CA ASN A 103 2.79 2.57 -10.41
C ASN A 103 2.39 2.30 -11.87
N TYR A 104 1.98 3.35 -12.59
CA TYR A 104 1.46 3.24 -13.97
C TYR A 104 2.31 4.01 -14.97
N GLY A 105 2.35 3.54 -16.22
CA GLY A 105 2.95 4.31 -17.32
C GLY A 105 4.43 4.64 -17.14
N ALA A 106 5.19 3.71 -16.57
CA ALA A 106 6.59 3.90 -16.18
C ALA A 106 6.80 5.03 -15.15
N GLY A 107 5.85 5.19 -14.22
CA GLY A 107 5.91 6.20 -13.15
C GLY A 107 5.23 7.52 -13.51
N ALA A 108 4.59 7.61 -14.69
CA ALA A 108 3.84 8.79 -15.11
C ALA A 108 2.67 9.13 -14.17
N THR A 109 2.08 8.13 -13.52
CA THR A 109 1.09 8.36 -12.46
C THR A 109 1.09 7.21 -11.46
N LYS A 110 0.53 7.47 -10.28
CA LYS A 110 0.39 6.50 -9.20
C LYS A 110 -1.04 6.55 -8.65
N LEU A 111 -1.65 5.38 -8.41
CA LEU A 111 -2.77 5.29 -7.48
C LEU A 111 -2.19 5.00 -6.11
N ILE A 112 -2.54 5.82 -5.13
CA ILE A 112 -1.96 5.77 -3.80
C ILE A 112 -3.04 5.54 -2.75
N MET A 113 -2.71 4.78 -1.72
CA MET A 113 -3.56 4.62 -0.56
C MET A 113 -2.75 4.42 0.71
N ARG A 114 -3.30 4.84 1.85
CA ARG A 114 -2.72 4.55 3.15
C ARG A 114 -2.99 3.10 3.52
N LEU A 115 -1.97 2.40 3.98
CA LEU A 115 -2.07 1.05 4.54
C LEU A 115 -2.60 1.12 5.98
N ASP A 116 -3.10 0.00 6.48
CA ASP A 116 -3.47 -0.10 7.88
C ASP A 116 -2.26 0.12 8.79
N ASP A 117 -2.44 0.90 9.86
CA ASP A 117 -1.35 1.23 10.77
C ASP A 117 -0.76 -0.01 11.44
N ALA A 118 -1.60 -1.03 11.64
CA ALA A 118 -1.22 -2.31 12.20
C ALA A 118 -0.41 -3.22 11.26
N SER A 119 -0.33 -2.92 9.95
CA SER A 119 0.43 -3.74 9.01
C SER A 119 1.92 -3.75 9.38
N ALA A 120 2.43 -4.90 9.75
CA ALA A 120 3.84 -5.16 10.06
C ALA A 120 4.59 -5.74 8.85
N SER A 121 3.87 -6.27 7.85
CA SER A 121 4.47 -6.78 6.62
C SER A 121 3.55 -6.62 5.43
N CYS A 122 4.12 -6.56 4.24
CA CYS A 122 3.37 -6.65 2.99
C CYS A 122 4.09 -7.58 1.99
N THR A 123 3.33 -8.23 1.11
CA THR A 123 3.88 -9.05 0.02
C THR A 123 3.09 -8.78 -1.24
N ALA A 124 3.80 -8.54 -2.35
CA ALA A 124 3.19 -8.34 -3.65
C ALA A 124 3.34 -9.58 -4.53
N VAL A 125 2.21 -10.07 -5.05
CA VAL A 125 2.17 -11.15 -6.04
C VAL A 125 1.88 -10.54 -7.41
N SER A 126 2.77 -10.79 -8.36
CA SER A 126 2.63 -10.33 -9.75
C SER A 126 2.34 -11.50 -10.68
N GLU A 127 1.27 -11.38 -11.46
CA GLU A 127 0.87 -12.36 -12.46
C GLU A 127 0.94 -11.74 -13.86
N LYS A 128 1.34 -12.53 -14.85
CA LYS A 128 1.34 -12.05 -16.26
C LYS A 128 -0.10 -11.94 -16.76
N GLY A 129 -0.40 -10.82 -17.41
CA GLY A 129 -1.67 -10.61 -18.10
C GLY A 129 -1.75 -11.37 -19.44
N PRO A 130 -2.92 -11.35 -20.08
CA PRO A 130 -3.16 -12.04 -21.36
C PRO A 130 -2.38 -11.43 -22.53
N VAL A 131 -1.99 -10.15 -22.45
CA VAL A 131 -1.16 -9.47 -23.48
C VAL A 131 0.27 -9.32 -22.97
N GLN A 132 1.23 -9.42 -23.90
CA GLN A 132 2.65 -9.23 -23.60
C GLN A 132 2.89 -7.88 -22.91
N GLY A 133 3.54 -7.92 -21.74
CA GLY A 133 3.89 -6.74 -20.96
C GLY A 133 2.81 -6.25 -19.98
N GLN A 134 1.63 -6.88 -19.96
CA GLN A 134 0.63 -6.67 -18.91
C GLN A 134 0.96 -7.49 -17.66
N ILE A 135 0.66 -6.91 -16.51
CA ILE A 135 0.76 -7.57 -15.21
C ILE A 135 -0.47 -7.23 -14.36
N ASN A 136 -0.84 -8.16 -13.49
CA ASN A 136 -1.77 -7.93 -12.39
C ASN A 136 -1.00 -8.04 -11.09
N ILE A 137 -1.24 -7.12 -10.15
CA ILE A 137 -0.58 -7.13 -8.84
C ILE A 137 -1.64 -7.14 -7.74
N THR A 138 -1.51 -8.13 -6.86
CA THR A 138 -2.21 -8.18 -5.58
C THR A 138 -1.20 -8.00 -4.48
N VAL A 139 -1.48 -7.10 -3.53
CA VAL A 139 -0.66 -6.91 -2.34
C VAL A 139 -1.47 -7.34 -1.12
N THR A 140 -0.84 -8.14 -0.28
CA THR A 140 -1.40 -8.59 0.99
C THR A 140 -0.55 -8.04 2.12
N CYS A 141 -1.16 -7.29 3.03
CA CYS A 141 -0.51 -6.72 4.21
C CYS A 141 -1.11 -7.30 5.48
N ARG A 142 -0.26 -7.56 6.49
CA ARG A 142 -0.61 -8.20 7.77
C ARG A 142 0.05 -7.47 8.91
#